data_AF-A0AB38FTQ1-F1
#
_entry.id   AF-A0AB38FTQ1-F1
#
_cell.length_a   1.000
_cell.length_b   1.000
_cell.length_c   1.000
_cell.angle_alpha   90.00
_cell.angle_beta   90.00
_cell.angle_gamma   90.00
#
_symmetry.space_group_name_H-M   'P 1'
#
loop_
_entity.id
_entity.type
_entity.pdbx_description
1 polymer ?
#
loop_
_entity_poly.entity_id
_entity_poly.type
_entity_poly.pdbx_seq_one_letter_code
_entity_poly.pdbx_strand_id
1 'polypeptide(L)'
;MSRIEQLLSRCDLSKEDDETLTEIRMHSEAAYEGILSGLGSVGNVVFWACDNKNYSDEIARDDLYRLGEMLMYLPGIAAALKFNADEADFNIGERRRMPGK
;
A
#
# COMPACT_ATOMS: atom_id res chain seq x y z
N MET A 1 -1.37 -6.18 12.71
CA MET A 1 -2.15 -6.50 11.52
C MET A 1 -3.56 -5.95 11.64
N SER A 2 -3.94 -5.00 10.78
CA SER A 2 -5.33 -4.51 10.67
C SER A 2 -6.23 -5.54 9.98
N ARG A 3 -7.56 -5.42 10.10
CA ARG A 3 -8.49 -6.35 9.43
C ARG A 3 -8.37 -6.30 7.90
N ILE A 4 -8.13 -5.12 7.33
CA ILE A 4 -7.98 -4.97 5.87
C ILE A 4 -6.67 -5.59 5.39
N GLU A 5 -5.59 -5.43 6.16
CA GLU A 5 -4.31 -6.09 5.90
C GLU A 5 -4.47 -7.61 5.89
N GLN A 6 -5.13 -8.18 6.91
CA GLN A 6 -5.40 -9.61 7.00
C GLN A 6 -6.29 -10.17 5.89
N LEU A 7 -7.12 -9.35 5.24
CA LEU A 7 -7.97 -9.78 4.13
C LEU A 7 -7.17 -9.81 2.82
N LEU A 8 -6.31 -8.81 2.62
CA LEU A 8 -5.52 -8.64 1.41
C LEU A 8 -4.28 -9.55 1.35
N SER A 9 -3.80 -10.06 2.48
CA SER A 9 -2.63 -10.94 2.58
C SER A 9 -2.94 -12.44 2.66
N ARG A 10 -4.14 -12.90 2.29
CA ARG A 10 -4.56 -14.31 2.45
C ARG A 10 -4.09 -15.28 1.37
N CYS A 11 -3.49 -14.78 0.28
CA CYS A 11 -3.08 -15.63 -0.82
C CYS A 11 -1.89 -16.51 -0.41
N ASP A 12 -2.00 -17.83 -0.64
CA ASP A 12 -0.92 -18.78 -0.44
C ASP A 12 0.05 -18.72 -1.63
N LEU A 13 1.00 -17.80 -1.55
CA LEU A 13 1.95 -17.52 -2.65
C LEU A 13 2.88 -18.69 -2.97
N SER A 14 2.99 -19.69 -2.09
CA SER A 14 3.84 -20.87 -2.32
C SER A 14 3.41 -21.69 -3.54
N LYS A 15 2.14 -21.57 -3.95
CA LYS A 15 1.53 -22.31 -5.07
C LYS A 15 1.56 -21.59 -6.41
N GLU A 16 1.90 -20.31 -6.42
CA GLU A 16 1.92 -19.50 -7.65
C GLU A 16 3.18 -19.80 -8.47
N ASP A 17 3.12 -19.66 -9.80
CA ASP A 17 4.31 -19.81 -10.66
C ASP A 17 5.27 -18.60 -10.56
N ASP A 18 6.49 -18.75 -11.06
CA ASP A 18 7.54 -17.73 -10.95
C ASP A 18 7.19 -16.40 -11.66
N GLU A 19 6.42 -16.47 -12.74
CA GLU A 19 5.97 -15.30 -13.51
C GLU A 19 4.98 -14.50 -12.65
N THR A 20 3.94 -15.18 -12.15
CA THR A 20 2.92 -14.62 -11.26
C THR A 20 3.55 -14.05 -9.98
N LEU A 21 4.50 -14.76 -9.35
CA LEU A 21 5.23 -14.23 -8.18
C LEU A 21 6.00 -12.95 -8.51
N THR A 22 6.61 -12.88 -9.69
CA THR A 22 7.35 -11.68 -10.12
C THR A 22 6.41 -10.50 -10.31
N GLU A 23 5.24 -10.72 -10.91
CA GLU A 23 4.19 -9.69 -11.07
C GLU A 23 3.66 -9.22 -9.72
N ILE A 24 3.31 -10.15 -8.81
CA ILE A 24 2.83 -9.83 -7.46
C ILE A 24 3.85 -8.97 -6.73
N ARG A 25 5.13 -9.36 -6.75
CA ARG A 25 6.21 -8.58 -6.13
C ARG A 25 6.29 -7.17 -6.70
N MET A 26 6.40 -7.06 -8.03
CA MET A 26 6.59 -5.78 -8.70
C MET A 26 5.42 -4.82 -8.48
N HIS A 27 4.19 -5.31 -8.66
CA HIS A 27 3.01 -4.46 -8.54
C HIS A 27 2.70 -4.11 -7.09
N SER A 28 2.94 -5.02 -6.15
CA SER A 28 2.71 -4.73 -4.73
C SER A 28 3.72 -3.73 -4.17
N GLU A 29 5.00 -3.86 -4.51
CA GLU A 29 6.03 -2.89 -4.12
C GLU A 29 5.75 -1.51 -4.73
N ALA A 30 5.49 -1.45 -6.05
CA ALA A 30 5.21 -0.19 -6.73
C ALA A 30 3.95 0.52 -6.17
N ALA A 31 2.91 -0.25 -5.84
CA ALA A 31 1.71 0.31 -5.22
C ALA A 31 1.97 0.81 -3.80
N TYR A 32 2.75 0.06 -3.00
CA TYR A 32 3.18 0.48 -1.67
C TYR A 32 3.96 1.80 -1.71
N GLU A 33 4.99 1.88 -2.56
CA GLU A 33 5.79 3.09 -2.75
C GLU A 33 4.94 4.27 -3.24
N GLY A 34 4.03 4.02 -4.18
CA GLY A 34 3.09 5.00 -4.70
C GLY A 34 2.18 5.57 -3.60
N ILE A 35 1.68 4.72 -2.70
CA ILE A 35 0.89 5.15 -1.54
C ILE A 35 1.70 6.04 -0.62
N LEU A 36 2.94 5.65 -0.28
CA LEU A 36 3.80 6.45 0.60
C LEU A 36 4.15 7.82 -0.01
N SER A 37 4.50 7.84 -1.29
CA SER A 37 4.77 9.09 -2.03
C SER A 37 3.51 9.97 -2.09
N GLY A 38 2.36 9.37 -2.33
CA GLY A 38 1.05 10.04 -2.34
C GLY A 38 0.71 10.66 -0.98
N LEU A 39 0.96 9.95 0.13
CA LEU A 39 0.78 10.48 1.48
C LEU A 39 1.65 11.71 1.75
N GLY A 40 2.90 11.71 1.29
CA GLY A 40 3.77 12.89 1.36
C GLY A 40 3.18 14.07 0.58
N SER A 41 2.66 13.81 -0.63
CA SER A 41 2.00 14.82 -1.45
C SER A 41 0.72 15.38 -0.81
N VAL A 42 -0.10 14.51 -0.19
CA VAL A 42 -1.29 14.92 0.59
C VAL A 42 -0.87 15.84 1.73
N GLY A 43 0.17 15.49 2.49
CA GLY A 43 0.70 16.35 3.56
C GLY A 43 1.09 17.74 3.05
N ASN A 44 1.79 17.81 1.91
CA ASN A 44 2.14 19.09 1.28
C ASN A 44 0.91 19.89 0.84
N VAL A 45 -0.09 19.25 0.23
CA VAL A 45 -1.33 19.92 -0.18
C VAL A 45 -2.09 20.47 1.03
N VAL A 46 -2.27 19.68 2.09
CA VAL A 46 -2.95 20.11 3.32
C VAL A 46 -2.22 21.28 3.96
N PHE A 47 -0.88 21.24 4.01
CA PHE A 47 -0.06 22.34 4.52
C PHE A 47 -0.36 23.67 3.80
N TRP A 48 -0.38 23.67 2.46
CA TRP A 48 -0.66 24.88 1.69
C TRP A 48 -2.14 25.29 1.71
N ALA A 49 -3.06 24.32 1.84
CA ALA A 49 -4.48 24.61 1.96
C ALA A 49 -4.79 25.41 3.24
N CYS A 50 -4.08 25.15 4.34
CA CYS A 50 -4.26 25.90 5.59
C CYS A 50 -3.88 27.38 5.50
N ASP A 51 -3.00 27.78 4.58
CA ASP A 51 -2.60 29.19 4.36
C ASP A 51 -3.48 29.88 3.30
N ASN A 52 -4.37 29.14 2.64
CA ASN A 52 -5.20 29.66 1.56
C ASN A 52 -6.46 30.35 2.12
N LYS A 53 -6.53 31.68 1.98
CA LYS A 53 -7.68 32.50 2.40
C LYS A 53 -9.02 32.15 1.73
N ASN A 54 -8.97 31.46 0.58
CA ASN A 54 -10.17 31.00 -0.13
C ASN A 54 -10.59 29.58 0.27
N TYR A 55 -9.82 28.92 1.15
CA TYR A 55 -10.13 27.60 1.67
C TYR A 55 -10.96 27.75 2.95
N SER A 56 -12.28 27.67 2.80
CA SER A 56 -13.20 27.91 3.91
C SER A 56 -13.24 26.74 4.90
N ASP A 57 -13.66 27.02 6.13
CA ASP A 57 -13.84 25.98 7.17
C ASP A 57 -14.79 24.86 6.75
N GLU A 58 -15.77 25.15 5.89
CA GLU A 58 -16.70 24.15 5.36
C GLU A 58 -16.00 23.19 4.39
N ILE A 59 -15.19 23.72 3.47
CA ILE A 59 -14.38 22.90 2.55
C ILE A 59 -13.36 22.09 3.35
N ALA A 60 -12.67 22.73 4.30
CA ALA A 60 -11.70 22.07 5.18
C ALA A 60 -12.33 20.90 5.94
N ARG A 61 -13.55 21.05 6.46
CA ARG A 61 -14.26 19.99 7.18
C ARG A 61 -14.60 18.80 6.26
N ASP A 62 -15.10 19.05 5.04
CA ASP A 62 -15.42 17.96 4.10
C ASP A 62 -14.16 17.20 3.66
N ASP A 63 -13.08 17.94 3.35
CA ASP A 63 -11.81 17.35 2.95
C ASP A 63 -11.16 16.56 4.09
N LEU A 64 -11.14 17.09 5.32
CA LEU A 64 -10.62 16.38 6.49
C LEU A 64 -11.41 15.10 6.79
N TYR A 65 -12.73 15.10 6.56
CA TYR A 65 -13.54 13.89 6.69
C TYR A 65 -13.09 12.82 5.68
N ARG A 66 -12.95 13.18 4.41
CA ARG A 66 -12.51 12.26 3.34
C ARG A 66 -11.08 11.77 3.55
N LEU A 67 -10.17 12.66 3.94
CA LEU A 67 -8.78 12.32 4.28
C LEU A 67 -8.74 11.39 5.50
N GLY A 68 -9.56 11.66 6.52
CA GLY A 68 -9.70 10.80 7.68
C GLY A 68 -10.17 9.39 7.30
N GLU A 69 -11.21 9.28 6.48
CA GLU A 69 -11.71 8.00 5.97
C GLU A 69 -10.62 7.23 5.20
N MET A 70 -9.90 7.91 4.30
CA MET A 70 -8.77 7.31 3.59
C MET A 70 -7.71 6.78 4.57
N LEU A 71 -7.31 7.58 5.56
CA LEU A 71 -6.28 7.23 6.54
C LEU A 71 -6.69 6.09 7.49
N MET A 72 -7.99 5.80 7.65
CA MET A 72 -8.44 4.63 8.42
C MET A 72 -8.08 3.30 7.75
N TYR A 73 -8.02 3.25 6.42
CA TYR A 73 -7.82 2.02 5.66
C TYR A 73 -6.44 1.91 5.03
N LEU A 74 -5.91 3.04 4.54
CA LEU A 74 -4.70 3.06 3.72
C LEU A 74 -3.46 2.43 4.37
N PRO A 75 -3.19 2.62 5.68
CA PRO A 75 -2.05 1.96 6.34
C PRO A 75 -2.12 0.43 6.27
N GLY A 76 -3.32 -0.14 6.44
CA GLY A 76 -3.51 -1.58 6.37
C GLY A 76 -3.36 -2.12 4.95
N ILE A 77 -3.78 -1.36 3.95
CA ILE A 77 -3.60 -1.69 2.54
C ILE A 77 -2.10 -1.66 2.19
N ALA A 78 -1.39 -0.59 2.57
CA ALA A 78 0.04 -0.45 2.35
C ALA A 78 0.83 -1.61 3.00
N ALA A 79 0.51 -1.96 4.24
CA ALA A 79 1.14 -3.08 4.94
C ALA A 79 0.92 -4.42 4.21
N ALA A 80 -0.29 -4.68 3.72
CA ALA A 80 -0.57 -5.90 2.97
C ALA A 80 0.16 -5.96 1.63
N LEU A 81 0.25 -4.85 0.91
CA LEU A 81 1.02 -4.77 -0.34
C LEU A 81 2.50 -5.06 -0.07
N LYS A 82 3.09 -4.43 0.95
CA LYS A 82 4.47 -4.70 1.31
C LYS A 82 4.71 -6.15 1.71
N PHE A 83 3.80 -6.72 2.52
CA PHE A 83 3.84 -8.12 2.90
C PHE A 83 3.79 -9.05 1.69
N ASN A 84 2.86 -8.81 0.75
CA ASN A 84 2.74 -9.61 -0.47
C ASN A 84 4.01 -9.53 -1.33
N ALA A 85 4.64 -8.36 -1.40
CA ALA A 85 5.91 -8.19 -2.12
C ALA A 85 7.03 -9.01 -1.47
N ASP A 86 7.16 -8.95 -0.14
CA ASP A 86 8.18 -9.65 0.62
C ASP A 86 8.01 -11.17 0.55
N GLU A 87 6.78 -11.67 0.68
CA GLU A 87 6.48 -13.10 0.56
C GLU A 87 6.75 -13.61 -0.85
N ALA A 88 6.42 -12.84 -1.89
CA ALA A 88 6.72 -13.23 -3.26
C ALA A 88 8.24 -13.29 -3.51
N ASP A 89 9.00 -12.29 -3.04
CA ASP A 89 10.46 -12.28 -3.15
C ASP A 89 11.10 -13.46 -2.38
N PHE A 90 10.58 -13.76 -1.18
CA PHE A 90 11.00 -14.92 -0.40
C PHE A 90 10.79 -16.23 -1.16
N ASN A 91 9.61 -16.46 -1.73
CA ASN A 91 9.31 -17.69 -2.48
C ASN A 91 10.21 -17.84 -3.73
N ILE A 92 10.46 -16.76 -4.46
CA ILE A 92 11.40 -16.74 -5.58
C ILE A 92 12.82 -17.10 -5.10
N GLY A 93 13.25 -16.50 -3.98
CA GLY A 93 14.55 -16.74 -3.37
C GLY A 93 14.76 -18.21 -2.96
N GLU A 94 13.75 -18.82 -2.33
CA GLU A 94 13.80 -20.22 -1.91
C GLU A 94 13.87 -21.19 -3.10
N ARG A 95 13.11 -20.95 -4.17
CA ARG A 95 13.18 -21.76 -5.40
C ARG A 95 14.56 -21.72 -6.05
N ARG A 96 15.19 -20.54 -6.08
CA ARG A 96 16.56 -20.38 -6.61
C ARG A 96 17.62 -21.08 -5.75
N ARG A 97 17.40 -21.19 -4.43
CA ARG A 97 18.30 -21.90 -3.51
C ARG A 97 18.12 -23.43 -3.56
N MET A 98 16.96 -23.91 -3.99
CA MET A 98 16.65 -25.34 -4.13
C MET A 98 16.25 -25.71 -5.57
N PRO A 99 17.14 -25.61 -6.56
CA PRO A 99 16.82 -25.99 -7.93
C PRO A 99 16.64 -27.52 -8.01
N GLY A 100 15.40 -28.00 -8.18
CA GLY A 100 15.11 -29.39 -8.58
C GLY A 100 14.46 -30.31 -7.54
N LYS A 101 13.44 -29.85 -6.82
CA LYS A 101 12.41 -30.75 -6.26
C LYS A 101 11.18 -30.76 -7.16
#